data_AF-A0A968U3J7-F1
#
_entry.id   AF-A0A968U3J7-F1
#
_cell.length_a   1.000
_cell.length_b   1.000
_cell.length_c   1.000
_cell.angle_alpha   90.00
_cell.angle_beta   90.00
_cell.angle_gamma   90.00
#
_symmetry.space_group_name_H-M   'P 1'
#
loop_
_entity.id
_entity.type
_entity.pdbx_description
1 polymer ?
#
loop_
_entity_poly.entity_id
_entity_poly.type
_entity_poly.pdbx_seq_one_letter_code
_entity_poly.pdbx_strand_id
1 'polypeptide(L)'
;MGAVLSISSFNDKALEQNLLLQLLITESLKHYEIPEKNDKPALKSSEQPVILERSIFWSSAFVWLIIGLTVTAVTWACLAEIEEAVPAAGKLEPEGATKDIQAPSGGVVNSIEVKEGQRVKQGDILMTLDPTGPKADIESLTRTRSALLQENRFYEAQVNGFKLRNTTESDATEDFMLNQEQLLVASRAEFRSRVAAAQLEVSQLQTQLAQAQKQLASAQSVLESNRGILEQSKQIRDTNQKILTDMKPVADSGALSRLQYRQQEQRYQSAESDILSRESAIATASVMWKDLRKSNNVCPN
;
A
#
# COMPACT_ATOMS: atom_id res chain seq x y z
N MET A 1 -21.11 22.68 -77.52
CA MET A 1 -21.20 22.78 -78.99
C MET A 1 -22.52 22.13 -79.39
N GLY A 2 -23.43 22.89 -80.04
CA GLY A 2 -24.73 22.45 -80.61
C GLY A 2 -25.86 22.22 -79.58
N ALA A 3 -27.14 22.54 -79.80
CA ALA A 3 -27.93 23.18 -80.87
C ALA A 3 -29.28 23.61 -80.20
N VAL A 4 -29.79 24.85 -80.28
CA VAL A 4 -30.57 25.54 -81.34
C VAL A 4 -32.00 25.00 -81.58
N LEU A 5 -32.98 25.79 -81.12
CA LEU A 5 -34.31 26.22 -81.65
C LEU A 5 -35.36 25.20 -82.14
N SER A 6 -36.62 25.33 -81.67
CA SER A 6 -37.69 26.09 -82.36
C SER A 6 -39.04 26.06 -81.61
N ILE A 7 -39.83 27.12 -81.81
CA ILE A 7 -41.17 27.46 -81.30
C ILE A 7 -42.24 27.03 -82.33
N SER A 8 -43.43 26.58 -81.90
CA SER A 8 -44.75 27.00 -82.47
C SER A 8 -45.98 26.26 -81.91
N SER A 9 -47.11 26.99 -81.89
CA SER A 9 -48.53 26.59 -81.70
C SER A 9 -48.98 26.33 -80.26
N PHE A 10 -49.67 27.23 -79.55
CA PHE A 10 -50.82 28.10 -79.87
C PHE A 10 -52.15 27.35 -79.90
N ASN A 11 -52.85 27.43 -78.76
CA ASN A 11 -54.25 27.83 -78.65
C ASN A 11 -55.26 27.10 -79.56
N ASP A 12 -55.89 26.03 -79.06
CA ASP A 12 -57.04 25.43 -79.76
C ASP A 12 -58.11 24.77 -78.87
N LYS A 13 -57.80 24.33 -77.64
CA LYS A 13 -58.77 23.56 -76.82
C LYS A 13 -59.64 24.39 -75.86
N ALA A 14 -59.30 25.66 -75.62
CA ALA A 14 -60.06 26.54 -74.72
C ALA A 14 -61.14 27.37 -75.44
N LEU A 15 -61.08 27.47 -76.78
CA LEU A 15 -62.05 28.23 -77.58
C LEU A 15 -63.28 27.39 -77.99
N GLU A 16 -63.18 26.05 -78.05
CA GLU A 16 -64.32 25.19 -78.39
C GLU A 16 -65.36 25.06 -77.26
N GLN A 17 -64.98 25.17 -75.98
CA GLN A 17 -65.94 25.07 -74.87
C GLN A 17 -66.83 26.31 -74.70
N ASN A 18 -66.38 27.49 -75.14
CA ASN A 18 -67.14 28.74 -74.98
C ASN A 18 -68.18 28.94 -76.10
N LEU A 19 -67.89 28.44 -77.31
CA LEU A 19 -68.80 28.52 -78.46
C LEU A 19 -70.02 27.61 -78.31
N LEU A 20 -69.85 26.43 -77.70
CA LEU A 20 -70.98 25.50 -77.45
C LEU A 20 -71.95 26.01 -76.37
N LEU A 21 -71.48 26.80 -75.40
CA LEU A 21 -72.34 27.41 -74.39
C LEU A 21 -73.12 28.63 -74.94
N GLN A 22 -72.58 29.39 -75.90
CA GLN A 22 -73.33 30.50 -76.50
C GLN A 22 -74.39 30.05 -77.51
N LEU A 23 -74.22 28.92 -78.19
CA LEU A 23 -75.24 28.39 -79.12
C LEU A 23 -76.48 27.86 -78.40
N LEU A 24 -76.33 27.18 -77.25
CA LEU A 24 -77.46 26.63 -76.49
C LEU A 24 -78.36 27.70 -75.86
N ILE A 25 -77.81 28.87 -75.52
CA ILE A 25 -78.58 29.99 -74.93
C ILE A 25 -79.34 30.76 -76.04
N THR A 26 -78.86 30.72 -77.28
CA THR A 26 -79.48 31.46 -78.39
C THR A 26 -80.66 30.70 -79.03
N GLU A 27 -80.67 29.36 -78.96
CA GLU A 27 -81.75 28.53 -79.52
C GLU A 27 -83.02 28.52 -78.64
N SER A 28 -82.88 28.68 -77.31
CA SER A 28 -84.01 28.60 -76.36
C SER A 28 -84.91 29.84 -76.35
N LEU A 29 -84.51 30.95 -76.97
CA LEU A 29 -85.26 32.22 -76.93
C LEU A 29 -86.12 32.48 -78.17
N LYS A 30 -86.18 31.54 -79.13
CA LYS A 30 -86.84 31.76 -80.42
C LYS A 30 -88.32 31.36 -80.49
N HIS A 31 -88.95 30.92 -79.41
CA HIS A 31 -90.31 30.34 -79.45
C HIS A 31 -91.26 30.84 -78.34
N TYR A 32 -91.08 32.06 -77.83
CA TYR A 32 -92.04 32.66 -76.90
C TYR A 32 -92.78 33.83 -77.54
N GLU A 33 -93.82 33.50 -78.32
CA GLU A 33 -94.81 34.45 -78.85
C GLU A 33 -95.92 34.69 -77.80
N ILE A 34 -96.14 35.97 -77.47
CA ILE A 34 -97.29 36.44 -76.69
C ILE A 34 -98.32 37.02 -77.69
N PRO A 35 -99.57 36.53 -77.76
CA PRO A 35 -100.57 37.13 -78.63
C PRO A 35 -101.16 38.42 -78.02
N GLU A 36 -101.01 39.52 -78.77
CA GLU A 36 -101.43 40.89 -78.45
C GLU A 36 -102.88 41.17 -78.91
N LYS A 37 -103.79 41.19 -77.93
CA LYS A 37 -104.98 42.05 -77.73
C LYS A 37 -105.50 42.94 -78.90
N ASN A 38 -106.79 42.79 -79.25
CA ASN A 38 -107.88 43.78 -79.09
C ASN A 38 -109.01 43.56 -80.10
N ASP A 39 -110.24 43.47 -79.60
CA ASP A 39 -111.35 44.29 -80.10
C ASP A 39 -112.26 44.67 -78.92
N LYS A 40 -112.47 45.99 -78.75
CA LYS A 40 -113.32 46.65 -77.73
C LYS A 40 -114.79 46.66 -78.22
N PRO A 41 -115.80 47.24 -77.53
CA PRO A 41 -115.94 47.73 -76.15
C PRO A 41 -117.27 47.28 -75.47
N ALA A 42 -117.42 47.50 -74.15
CA ALA A 42 -118.67 48.00 -73.55
C ALA A 42 -118.43 48.49 -72.11
N LEU A 43 -118.71 49.77 -71.90
CA LEU A 43 -118.52 50.55 -70.68
C LEU A 43 -119.48 50.13 -69.55
N LYS A 44 -119.01 50.19 -68.28
CA LYS A 44 -119.82 50.69 -67.15
C LYS A 44 -118.97 51.04 -65.91
N SER A 45 -118.83 52.35 -65.68
CA SER A 45 -119.11 53.05 -64.42
C SER A 45 -118.61 52.45 -63.08
N SER A 46 -117.52 53.02 -62.57
CA SER A 46 -117.45 53.58 -61.20
C SER A 46 -116.08 54.25 -60.97
N GLU A 47 -116.06 55.58 -60.91
CA GLU A 47 -114.91 56.37 -60.47
C GLU A 47 -114.86 56.40 -58.94
N GLN A 48 -113.75 55.95 -58.34
CA GLN A 48 -113.32 56.32 -56.99
C GLN A 48 -111.77 56.37 -56.95
N PRO A 49 -111.14 57.46 -56.46
CA PRO A 49 -109.69 57.50 -56.31
C PRO A 49 -109.23 56.78 -55.03
N VAL A 50 -108.40 55.75 -55.16
CA VAL A 50 -107.73 55.09 -54.03
C VAL A 50 -106.41 55.80 -53.76
N ILE A 51 -106.37 56.49 -52.63
CA ILE A 51 -105.18 57.12 -52.04
C ILE A 51 -104.26 56.00 -51.55
N LEU A 52 -103.05 55.88 -52.13
CA LEU A 52 -102.01 54.98 -51.63
C LEU A 52 -101.32 55.65 -50.43
N GLU A 53 -101.75 55.29 -49.21
CA GLU A 53 -101.03 55.61 -48.00
C GLU A 53 -99.67 54.87 -47.96
N ARG A 54 -98.59 55.66 -47.85
CA ARG A 54 -97.21 55.20 -47.71
C ARG A 54 -96.98 54.66 -46.30
N SER A 55 -96.73 53.36 -46.14
CA SER A 55 -96.46 52.76 -44.82
C SER A 55 -95.03 53.08 -44.33
N ILE A 56 -94.92 54.04 -43.41
CA ILE A 56 -93.67 54.56 -42.86
C ILE A 56 -92.95 53.57 -41.90
N PHE A 57 -93.59 52.46 -41.55
CA PHE A 57 -93.08 51.55 -40.51
C PHE A 57 -92.01 50.55 -40.97
N TRP A 58 -92.04 50.09 -42.22
CA TRP A 58 -91.12 49.02 -42.68
C TRP A 58 -89.73 49.52 -43.09
N SER A 59 -89.61 50.75 -43.60
CA SER A 59 -88.32 51.33 -44.01
C SER A 59 -87.42 51.67 -42.83
N SER A 60 -87.99 52.20 -41.73
CA SER A 60 -87.25 52.53 -40.52
C SER A 60 -86.73 51.29 -39.78
N ALA A 61 -87.45 50.16 -39.85
CA ALA A 61 -87.04 48.91 -39.22
C ALA A 61 -85.74 48.34 -39.80
N PHE A 62 -85.54 48.44 -41.13
CA PHE A 62 -84.31 47.98 -41.79
C PHE A 62 -83.07 48.79 -41.38
N VAL A 63 -83.21 50.11 -41.21
CA VAL A 63 -82.11 50.99 -40.80
C VAL A 63 -81.66 50.67 -39.37
N TRP A 64 -82.61 50.49 -38.45
CA TRP A 64 -82.30 50.11 -37.07
C TRP A 64 -81.66 48.73 -36.96
N LEU A 65 -82.00 47.78 -37.84
CA LEU A 65 -81.35 46.46 -37.89
C LEU A 65 -79.87 46.56 -38.27
N ILE A 66 -79.55 47.35 -39.31
CA ILE A 66 -78.16 47.55 -39.74
C ILE A 66 -77.34 48.21 -38.63
N ILE A 67 -77.89 49.25 -37.99
CA ILE A 67 -77.23 49.93 -36.87
C ILE A 67 -76.99 48.94 -35.71
N GLY A 68 -78.00 48.15 -35.34
CA GLY A 68 -77.87 47.14 -34.29
C GLY A 68 -76.81 46.08 -34.59
N LEU A 69 -76.77 45.57 -35.82
CA LEU A 69 -75.77 44.59 -36.27
C LEU A 69 -74.34 45.17 -36.17
N THR A 70 -74.17 46.41 -36.62
CA THR A 70 -72.86 47.07 -36.65
C THR A 70 -72.35 47.34 -35.24
N VAL A 71 -73.21 47.85 -34.35
CA VAL A 71 -72.86 48.08 -32.94
C VAL A 71 -72.51 46.76 -32.24
N THR A 72 -73.25 45.69 -32.54
CA THR A 72 -72.98 44.36 -31.97
C THR A 72 -71.64 43.79 -32.43
N ALA A 73 -71.31 43.91 -33.73
CA ALA A 73 -70.03 43.44 -34.27
C ALA A 73 -68.84 44.22 -33.70
N VAL A 74 -68.96 45.54 -33.56
CA VAL A 74 -67.90 46.39 -32.95
C VAL A 74 -67.74 46.07 -31.47
N THR A 75 -68.84 45.92 -30.73
CA THR A 75 -68.78 45.53 -29.31
C THR A 75 -68.10 44.17 -29.17
N TRP A 76 -68.43 43.21 -30.04
CA TRP A 76 -67.77 41.91 -30.04
C TRP A 76 -66.28 41.99 -30.37
N ALA A 77 -65.88 42.79 -31.37
CA ALA A 77 -64.46 42.97 -31.73
C ALA A 77 -63.64 43.64 -30.61
N CYS A 78 -64.24 44.55 -29.82
CA CYS A 78 -63.58 45.15 -28.66
C CYS A 78 -63.46 44.18 -27.47
N LEU A 79 -64.37 43.20 -27.33
CA LEU A 79 -64.34 42.20 -26.27
C LEU A 79 -63.58 40.93 -26.69
N ALA A 80 -63.30 40.74 -27.97
CA ALA A 80 -62.58 39.59 -28.49
C ALA A 80 -61.09 39.70 -28.18
N GLU A 81 -60.66 38.99 -27.15
CA GLU A 81 -59.26 38.82 -26.80
C GLU A 81 -58.65 37.76 -27.73
N ILE A 82 -57.64 38.15 -28.52
CA ILE A 82 -56.94 37.22 -29.42
C ILE A 82 -55.79 36.60 -28.63
N GLU A 83 -55.91 35.31 -28.33
CA GLU A 83 -54.85 34.54 -27.67
C GLU A 83 -53.75 34.21 -28.69
N GLU A 84 -52.62 34.92 -28.60
CA GLU A 84 -51.42 34.61 -29.37
C GLU A 84 -50.48 33.70 -28.57
N ALA A 85 -50.37 32.44 -28.97
CA ALA A 85 -49.43 31.49 -28.40
C ALA A 85 -48.18 31.39 -29.29
N VAL A 86 -47.05 31.92 -28.80
CA VAL A 86 -45.74 31.76 -29.45
C VAL A 86 -45.05 30.52 -28.86
N PRO A 87 -44.83 29.45 -29.64
CA PRO A 87 -44.08 28.30 -29.17
C PRO A 87 -42.59 28.66 -29.04
N ALA A 88 -42.10 28.77 -27.80
CA ALA A 88 -40.68 28.92 -27.49
C ALA A 88 -40.08 27.57 -27.09
N ALA A 89 -39.07 27.10 -27.83
CA ALA A 89 -38.32 25.91 -27.46
C ALA A 89 -37.32 26.24 -26.33
N GLY A 90 -37.72 26.02 -25.08
CA GLY A 90 -36.81 26.07 -23.93
C GLY A 90 -36.12 24.73 -23.71
N LYS A 91 -34.84 24.75 -23.32
CA LYS A 91 -34.11 23.57 -22.84
C LYS A 91 -34.05 23.64 -21.32
N LEU A 92 -34.49 22.58 -20.64
CA LEU A 92 -34.33 22.44 -19.20
C LEU A 92 -32.91 21.94 -18.92
N GLU A 93 -32.12 22.76 -18.25
CA GLU A 93 -30.84 22.34 -17.67
C GLU A 93 -30.98 22.30 -16.14
N PRO A 94 -30.42 21.28 -15.48
CA PRO A 94 -30.48 21.18 -14.02
C PRO A 94 -29.81 22.40 -13.37
N GLU A 95 -30.37 22.87 -12.26
CA GLU A 95 -29.75 23.93 -11.46
C GLU A 95 -28.48 23.38 -10.79
N GLY A 96 -27.34 23.55 -11.47
CA GLY A 96 -26.01 23.15 -10.99
C GLY A 96 -25.25 22.22 -11.92
N ALA A 97 -24.02 21.87 -11.54
CA ALA A 97 -23.22 20.88 -12.25
C ALA A 97 -23.59 19.45 -11.82
N THR A 98 -23.71 18.53 -12.77
CA THR A 98 -23.71 17.09 -12.50
C THR A 98 -22.43 16.71 -11.77
N LYS A 99 -22.54 16.06 -10.61
CA LYS A 99 -21.39 15.60 -9.83
C LYS A 99 -21.24 14.09 -9.99
N ASP A 100 -20.10 13.65 -10.50
CA ASP A 100 -19.76 12.23 -10.54
C ASP A 100 -19.42 11.75 -9.13
N ILE A 101 -20.18 10.78 -8.62
CA ILE A 101 -19.96 10.16 -7.31
C ILE A 101 -19.05 8.95 -7.51
N GLN A 102 -17.81 9.06 -7.03
CA GLN A 102 -16.82 7.98 -7.10
C GLN A 102 -16.58 7.38 -5.72
N ALA A 103 -16.39 6.07 -5.66
CA ALA A 103 -16.04 5.39 -4.42
C ALA A 103 -14.60 5.77 -3.99
N PRO A 104 -14.36 6.04 -2.69
CA PRO A 104 -13.03 6.42 -2.20
C PRO A 104 -12.01 5.28 -2.28
N SER A 105 -12.49 4.04 -2.34
CA SER A 105 -11.68 2.83 -2.50
C SER A 105 -12.31 1.94 -3.56
N GLY A 106 -11.47 1.32 -4.40
CA GLY A 106 -11.92 0.26 -5.30
C GLY A 106 -12.37 -0.99 -4.52
N GLY A 107 -13.23 -1.81 -5.13
CA GLY A 107 -13.74 -3.03 -4.51
C GLY A 107 -14.78 -3.70 -5.40
N VAL A 108 -15.20 -4.91 -5.01
CA VAL A 108 -16.28 -5.62 -5.72
C VAL A 108 -17.62 -5.04 -5.27
N VAL A 109 -18.49 -4.70 -6.23
CA VAL A 109 -19.84 -4.24 -5.95
C VAL A 109 -20.67 -5.41 -5.41
N ASN A 110 -21.21 -5.26 -4.20
CA ASN A 110 -22.08 -6.27 -3.59
C ASN A 110 -23.55 -6.00 -3.93
N SER A 111 -24.01 -4.77 -3.79
CA SER A 111 -25.39 -4.37 -4.13
C SER A 111 -25.47 -2.91 -4.55
N ILE A 112 -26.39 -2.61 -5.47
CA ILE A 112 -26.77 -1.25 -5.86
C ILE A 112 -28.17 -1.02 -5.30
N GLU A 113 -28.31 -0.04 -4.41
CA GLU A 113 -29.53 0.19 -3.61
C GLU A 113 -30.47 1.23 -4.24
N VAL A 114 -30.10 1.74 -5.43
CA VAL A 114 -30.82 2.82 -6.12
C VAL A 114 -31.10 2.48 -7.58
N LYS A 115 -32.21 3.00 -8.10
CA LYS A 115 -32.60 2.88 -9.51
C LYS A 115 -32.31 4.17 -10.27
N GLU A 116 -32.16 4.06 -11.59
CA GLU A 116 -31.98 5.22 -12.46
C GLU A 116 -33.18 6.19 -12.35
N GLY A 117 -32.90 7.48 -12.21
CA GLY A 117 -33.91 8.53 -12.01
C GLY A 117 -34.50 8.61 -10.60
N GLN A 118 -34.07 7.76 -9.66
CA GLN A 118 -34.51 7.82 -8.27
C GLN A 118 -33.97 9.07 -7.57
N ARG A 119 -34.83 9.84 -6.89
CA ARG A 119 -34.41 10.96 -6.05
C ARG A 119 -33.77 10.42 -4.77
N VAL A 120 -32.55 10.85 -4.47
CA VAL A 120 -31.78 10.47 -3.28
C VAL A 120 -31.43 11.71 -2.45
N LYS A 121 -31.24 11.52 -1.14
CA LYS A 121 -30.81 12.55 -0.19
C LYS A 121 -29.37 12.32 0.23
N GLN A 122 -28.75 13.34 0.81
CA GLN A 122 -27.40 13.21 1.38
C GLN A 122 -27.41 12.16 2.51
N GLY A 123 -26.47 11.21 2.44
CA GLY A 123 -26.33 10.12 3.41
C GLY A 123 -27.05 8.83 3.00
N ASP A 124 -27.85 8.84 1.93
CA ASP A 124 -28.47 7.63 1.42
C ASP A 124 -27.40 6.68 0.84
N ILE A 125 -27.53 5.39 1.14
CA ILE A 125 -26.65 4.35 0.60
C ILE A 125 -27.01 4.16 -0.87
N LEU A 126 -26.06 4.45 -1.76
CA LEU A 126 -26.24 4.25 -3.20
C LEU A 126 -25.81 2.84 -3.62
N MET A 127 -24.73 2.36 -3.03
CA MET A 127 -24.09 1.10 -3.36
C MET A 127 -23.31 0.57 -2.15
N THR A 128 -23.29 -0.75 -1.98
CA THR A 128 -22.48 -1.44 -0.98
C THR A 128 -21.38 -2.23 -1.67
N LEU A 129 -20.16 -2.14 -1.16
CA LEU A 129 -19.02 -2.94 -1.61
C LEU A 129 -18.88 -4.20 -0.74
N ASP A 130 -18.32 -5.27 -1.31
CA ASP A 130 -18.03 -6.50 -0.56
C ASP A 130 -17.04 -6.22 0.58
N PRO A 131 -17.43 -6.43 1.85
CA PRO A 131 -16.57 -6.12 2.99
C PRO A 131 -15.54 -7.22 3.28
N THR A 132 -15.52 -8.33 2.53
CA THR A 132 -14.68 -9.50 2.83
C THR A 132 -13.19 -9.15 2.87
N GLY A 133 -12.68 -8.40 1.90
CA GLY A 133 -11.28 -7.94 1.87
C GLY A 133 -10.93 -7.05 3.06
N PRO A 134 -11.60 -5.89 3.24
CA PRO A 134 -11.34 -4.99 4.37
C PRO A 134 -11.51 -5.65 5.74
N LYS A 135 -12.48 -6.56 5.90
CA LYS A 135 -12.66 -7.32 7.15
C LYS A 135 -11.49 -8.27 7.42
N ALA A 136 -11.03 -8.99 6.40
CA ALA A 136 -9.86 -9.86 6.53
C ALA A 136 -8.60 -9.06 6.87
N ASP A 137 -8.44 -7.87 6.29
CA ASP A 137 -7.33 -6.95 6.61
C ASP A 137 -7.39 -6.48 8.06
N ILE A 138 -8.55 -6.05 8.55
CA ILE A 138 -8.74 -5.64 9.94
C ILE A 138 -8.45 -6.81 10.89
N GLU A 139 -8.94 -8.01 10.58
CA GLU A 139 -8.68 -9.20 11.38
C GLU A 139 -7.20 -9.55 11.41
N SER A 140 -6.54 -9.54 10.25
CA SER A 140 -5.10 -9.78 10.11
C SER A 140 -4.29 -8.77 10.91
N LEU A 141 -4.55 -7.47 10.75
CA LEU A 141 -3.89 -6.39 11.48
C LEU A 141 -4.13 -6.48 12.99
N THR A 142 -5.32 -6.86 13.42
CA THR A 142 -5.64 -7.06 14.84
C THR A 142 -4.85 -8.22 15.42
N ARG A 143 -4.73 -9.33 14.68
CA ARG A 143 -3.90 -10.49 15.06
C ARG A 143 -2.41 -10.13 15.10
N THR A 144 -1.91 -9.38 14.12
CA THR A 144 -0.52 -8.90 14.12
C THR A 144 -0.25 -7.98 15.30
N ARG A 145 -1.18 -7.04 15.58
CA ARG A 145 -1.06 -6.12 16.72
C ARG A 145 -1.02 -6.88 18.05
N SER A 146 -1.91 -7.86 18.24
CA SER A 146 -1.91 -8.66 19.47
C SER A 146 -0.62 -9.47 19.61
N ALA A 147 -0.14 -10.11 18.54
CA ALA A 147 1.13 -10.84 18.55
C ALA A 147 2.33 -9.93 18.91
N LEU A 148 2.42 -8.74 18.31
CA LEU A 148 3.50 -7.79 18.60
C LEU A 148 3.46 -7.26 20.04
N LEU A 149 2.26 -7.00 20.58
CA LEU A 149 2.11 -6.58 21.98
C LEU A 149 2.57 -7.70 22.93
N GLN A 150 2.31 -8.96 22.60
CA GLN A 150 2.74 -10.11 23.39
C GLN A 150 4.25 -10.27 23.35
N GLU A 151 4.85 -10.20 22.17
CA GLU A 151 6.30 -10.25 21.98
C GLU A 151 7.01 -9.14 22.76
N ASN A 152 6.47 -7.91 22.69
CA ASN A 152 7.01 -6.79 23.45
C ASN A 152 6.92 -7.02 24.97
N ARG A 153 5.77 -7.51 25.48
CA ARG A 153 5.62 -7.88 26.90
C ARG A 153 6.63 -8.95 27.33
N PHE A 154 6.88 -9.95 26.48
CA PHE A 154 7.87 -11.00 26.73
C PHE A 154 9.29 -10.42 26.83
N TYR A 155 9.68 -9.53 25.91
CA TYR A 155 10.98 -8.86 25.97
C TYR A 155 11.10 -7.91 27.16
N GLU A 156 10.06 -7.12 27.47
CA GLU A 156 10.01 -6.29 28.67
C GLU A 156 10.20 -7.13 29.94
N ALA A 157 9.56 -8.30 30.02
CA ALA A 157 9.69 -9.20 31.16
C ALA A 157 11.12 -9.76 31.28
N GLN A 158 11.76 -10.15 30.17
CA GLN A 158 13.15 -10.63 30.19
C GLN A 158 14.12 -9.55 30.68
N VAL A 159 13.96 -8.30 30.22
CA VAL A 159 14.80 -7.17 30.66
C VAL A 159 14.55 -6.83 32.13
N ASN A 160 13.30 -6.89 32.59
CA ASN A 160 12.92 -6.55 33.97
C ASN A 160 13.05 -7.71 34.97
N GLY A 161 13.90 -8.71 34.68
CA GLY A 161 14.21 -9.79 35.61
C GLY A 161 13.18 -10.93 35.65
N PHE A 162 12.57 -11.22 34.49
CA PHE A 162 11.60 -12.31 34.27
C PHE A 162 10.34 -12.18 35.15
N LYS A 163 9.80 -10.96 35.23
CA LYS A 163 8.54 -10.68 35.92
C LYS A 163 7.51 -10.15 34.91
N LEU A 164 6.38 -10.81 34.82
CA LEU A 164 5.23 -10.30 34.07
C LEU A 164 4.65 -9.10 34.81
N ARG A 165 4.50 -7.97 34.12
CA ARG A 165 3.77 -6.82 34.64
C ARG A 165 2.29 -7.17 34.62
N ASN A 166 1.60 -7.01 35.74
CA ASN A 166 0.17 -7.27 35.83
C ASN A 166 -0.58 -6.15 35.08
N THR A 167 -0.70 -6.28 33.77
CA THR A 167 -1.43 -5.32 32.94
C THR A 167 -2.90 -5.73 32.94
N THR A 168 -3.74 -4.91 33.57
CA THR A 168 -5.20 -5.04 33.62
C THR A 168 -5.86 -4.96 32.23
N GLU A 169 -5.10 -4.59 31.20
CA GLU A 169 -5.53 -4.49 29.79
C GLU A 169 -5.17 -5.74 28.99
N SER A 170 -5.84 -6.87 29.21
CA SER A 170 -5.69 -7.97 28.27
C SER A 170 -6.93 -8.83 28.18
N ASP A 171 -7.53 -8.83 26.99
CA ASP A 171 -8.36 -9.90 26.41
C ASP A 171 -7.60 -11.25 26.31
N ALA A 172 -6.66 -11.51 27.23
CA ALA A 172 -5.88 -12.74 27.27
C ALA A 172 -6.70 -13.81 27.99
N THR A 173 -7.06 -14.85 27.25
CA THR A 173 -7.58 -16.09 27.81
C THR A 173 -6.61 -16.66 28.86
N GLU A 174 -7.11 -17.27 29.92
CA GLU A 174 -6.32 -17.84 31.02
C GLU A 174 -5.20 -18.79 30.54
N ASP A 175 -5.50 -19.64 29.54
CA ASP A 175 -4.53 -20.53 28.87
C ASP A 175 -3.33 -19.78 28.25
N PHE A 176 -3.57 -18.58 27.74
CA PHE A 176 -2.54 -17.77 27.09
C PHE A 176 -1.53 -17.22 28.10
N MET A 177 -2.00 -16.82 29.29
CA MET A 177 -1.13 -16.36 30.37
C MET A 177 -0.24 -17.49 30.90
N LEU A 178 -0.79 -18.70 30.98
CA LEU A 178 -0.09 -19.88 31.46
C LEU A 178 1.05 -20.31 30.52
N ASN A 179 0.81 -20.28 29.19
CA ASN A 179 1.85 -20.57 28.20
C ASN A 179 3.00 -19.52 28.23
N GLN A 180 2.66 -18.24 28.39
CA GLN A 180 3.66 -17.18 28.49
C GLN A 180 4.54 -17.30 29.75
N GLU A 181 3.94 -17.69 30.87
CA GLU A 181 4.68 -17.93 32.11
C GLU A 181 5.67 -19.09 31.94
N GLN A 182 5.25 -20.20 31.33
CA GLN A 182 6.14 -21.32 31.04
C GLN A 182 7.32 -20.92 30.15
N LEU A 183 7.07 -20.15 29.10
CA LEU A 183 8.11 -19.65 28.21
C LEU A 183 9.12 -18.76 28.97
N LEU A 184 8.64 -17.90 29.88
CA LEU A 184 9.51 -17.05 30.70
C LEU A 184 10.31 -17.85 31.72
N VAL A 185 9.72 -18.86 32.34
CA VAL A 185 10.43 -19.77 33.25
C VAL A 185 11.53 -20.52 32.50
N ALA A 186 11.24 -21.03 31.30
CA ALA A 186 12.21 -21.68 30.44
C ALA A 186 13.36 -20.74 30.04
N SER A 187 13.03 -19.53 29.57
CA SER A 187 14.04 -18.51 29.22
C SER A 187 14.91 -18.14 30.42
N ARG A 188 14.32 -17.97 31.61
CA ARG A 188 15.06 -17.71 32.85
C ARG A 188 16.00 -18.86 33.22
N ALA A 189 15.55 -20.10 33.08
CA ALA A 189 16.34 -21.29 33.37
C ALA A 189 17.52 -21.42 32.40
N GLU A 190 17.30 -21.16 31.11
CA GLU A 190 18.35 -21.14 30.10
C GLU A 190 19.39 -20.04 30.40
N PHE A 191 18.93 -18.81 30.67
CA PHE A 191 19.81 -17.70 31.01
C PHE A 191 20.68 -18.02 32.24
N ARG A 192 20.08 -18.54 33.31
CA ARG A 192 20.82 -18.98 34.51
C ARG A 192 21.83 -20.07 34.21
N SER A 193 21.48 -21.02 33.35
CA SER A 193 22.39 -22.11 32.95
C SER A 193 23.59 -21.58 32.17
N ARG A 194 23.38 -20.62 31.26
CA ARG A 194 24.46 -19.94 30.52
C ARG A 194 25.40 -19.17 31.46
N VAL A 195 24.83 -18.42 32.42
CA VAL A 195 25.63 -17.70 33.43
C VAL A 195 26.44 -18.67 34.29
N ALA A 196 25.83 -19.76 34.75
CA ALA A 196 26.52 -20.79 35.55
C ALA A 196 27.64 -21.48 34.75
N ALA A 197 27.41 -21.78 33.46
CA ALA A 197 28.42 -22.35 32.59
C ALA A 197 29.61 -21.40 32.38
N ALA A 198 29.35 -20.12 32.12
CA ALA A 198 30.40 -19.11 31.99
C ALA A 198 31.20 -18.92 33.29
N GLN A 199 30.53 -18.94 34.46
CA GLN A 199 31.21 -18.89 35.75
C GLN A 199 32.09 -20.11 35.99
N LEU A 200 31.61 -21.30 35.62
CA LEU A 200 32.39 -22.52 35.70
C LEU A 200 33.63 -22.45 34.80
N GLU A 201 33.49 -21.97 33.57
CA GLU A 201 34.60 -21.77 32.63
C GLU A 201 35.65 -20.80 33.19
N VAL A 202 35.23 -19.67 33.77
CA VAL A 202 36.14 -18.72 34.44
C VAL A 202 36.90 -19.41 35.58
N SER A 203 36.21 -20.19 36.43
CA SER A 203 36.87 -20.90 37.55
C SER A 203 37.87 -21.97 37.06
N GLN A 204 37.55 -22.66 35.96
CA GLN A 204 38.45 -23.64 35.33
C GLN A 204 39.69 -22.96 34.77
N LEU A 205 39.52 -21.84 34.05
CA LEU A 205 40.63 -21.05 33.53
C LEU A 205 41.52 -20.48 34.64
N GLN A 206 40.93 -20.03 35.75
CA GLN A 206 41.69 -19.60 36.93
C GLN A 206 42.51 -20.74 37.54
N THR A 207 41.95 -21.95 37.59
CA THR A 207 42.66 -23.14 38.09
C THR A 207 43.81 -23.53 37.15
N GLN A 208 43.57 -23.51 35.84
CA GLN A 208 44.61 -23.76 34.83
C GLN A 208 45.74 -22.73 34.92
N LEU A 209 45.40 -21.45 35.09
CA LEU A 209 46.38 -20.37 35.29
C LEU A 209 47.20 -20.59 36.56
N ALA A 210 46.56 -20.92 37.68
CA ALA A 210 47.27 -21.23 38.93
C ALA A 210 48.19 -22.46 38.78
N GLN A 211 47.76 -23.48 38.05
CA GLN A 211 48.58 -24.67 37.76
C GLN A 211 49.77 -24.34 36.86
N ALA A 212 49.57 -23.55 35.80
CA ALA A 212 50.63 -23.10 34.90
C ALA A 212 51.67 -22.24 35.65
N GLN A 213 51.22 -21.35 36.53
CA GLN A 213 52.10 -20.56 37.40
C GLN A 213 52.95 -21.45 38.32
N LYS A 214 52.35 -22.49 38.93
CA LYS A 214 53.10 -23.46 39.74
C LYS A 214 54.13 -24.24 38.92
N GLN A 215 53.80 -24.63 37.69
CA GLN A 215 54.73 -25.29 36.77
C GLN A 215 55.90 -24.39 36.38
N LEU A 216 55.64 -23.09 36.17
CA LEU A 216 56.69 -22.12 35.87
C LEU A 216 57.63 -21.92 37.07
N ALA A 217 57.07 -21.78 38.27
CA ALA A 217 57.83 -21.66 39.51
C ALA A 217 58.67 -22.92 39.79
N SER A 218 58.11 -24.11 39.56
CA SER A 218 58.84 -25.37 39.74
C SER A 218 59.96 -25.53 38.71
N ALA A 219 59.71 -25.21 37.43
CA ALA A 219 60.74 -25.22 36.38
C ALA A 219 61.88 -24.26 36.70
N GLN A 220 61.56 -23.08 37.23
CA GLN A 220 62.57 -22.11 37.69
C GLN A 220 63.40 -22.67 38.86
N SER A 221 62.76 -23.29 39.84
CA SER A 221 63.45 -23.91 40.98
C SER A 221 64.40 -25.03 40.55
N VAL A 222 63.99 -25.88 39.58
CA VAL A 222 64.85 -26.93 39.01
C VAL A 222 66.07 -26.34 38.32
N LEU A 223 65.89 -25.26 37.54
CA LEU A 223 67.00 -24.59 36.87
C LEU A 223 68.02 -24.06 37.88
N GLU A 224 67.55 -23.41 38.95
CA GLU A 224 68.42 -22.85 39.98
C GLU A 224 69.14 -23.94 40.79
N SER A 225 68.43 -25.02 41.13
CA SER A 225 69.02 -26.20 41.76
C SER A 225 70.14 -26.81 40.90
N ASN A 226 69.89 -27.00 39.60
CA ASN A 226 70.91 -27.53 38.68
C ASN A 226 72.13 -26.61 38.57
N ARG A 227 71.95 -25.29 38.60
CA ARG A 227 73.06 -24.32 38.62
C ARG A 227 73.89 -24.46 39.90
N GLY A 228 73.24 -24.60 41.06
CA GLY A 228 73.93 -24.84 42.32
C GLY A 228 74.75 -26.13 42.30
N ILE A 229 74.19 -27.21 41.77
CA ILE A 229 74.89 -28.50 41.61
C ILE A 229 76.07 -28.36 40.65
N LEU A 230 75.91 -27.67 39.52
CA LEU A 230 77.00 -27.43 38.56
C LEU A 230 78.18 -26.72 39.25
N GLU A 231 77.90 -25.70 40.06
CA GLU A 231 78.95 -24.97 40.78
C GLU A 231 79.70 -25.88 41.75
N GLN A 232 78.96 -26.76 42.46
CA GLN A 232 79.57 -27.77 43.32
C GLN A 232 80.42 -28.78 42.52
N SER A 233 79.95 -29.25 41.37
CA SER A 233 80.71 -30.16 40.50
C SER A 233 81.99 -29.50 39.96
N LYS A 234 81.95 -28.20 39.63
CA LYS A 234 83.13 -27.42 39.24
C LYS A 234 84.17 -27.37 40.35
N GLN A 235 83.74 -27.12 41.59
CA GLN A 235 84.63 -27.12 42.76
C GLN A 235 85.30 -28.50 42.98
N ILE A 236 84.54 -29.59 42.82
CA ILE A 236 85.08 -30.96 42.93
C ILE A 236 86.12 -31.22 41.85
N ARG A 237 85.82 -30.85 40.59
CA ARG A 237 86.77 -30.97 39.48
C ARG A 237 88.04 -30.16 39.73
N ASP A 238 87.93 -28.91 40.18
CA ASP A 238 89.09 -28.07 40.51
C ASP A 238 89.97 -28.67 41.60
N THR A 239 89.33 -29.22 42.63
CA THR A 239 90.05 -29.92 43.71
C THR A 239 90.78 -31.14 43.17
N ASN A 240 90.12 -31.97 42.36
CA ASN A 240 90.73 -33.13 41.73
C ASN A 240 91.88 -32.76 40.78
N GLN A 241 91.75 -31.65 40.04
CA GLN A 241 92.78 -31.12 39.15
C GLN A 241 94.03 -30.70 39.92
N LYS A 242 93.84 -29.96 41.03
CA LYS A 242 94.94 -29.54 41.90
C LYS A 242 95.68 -30.76 42.44
N ILE A 243 94.95 -31.72 43.01
CA ILE A 243 95.54 -32.97 43.52
C ILE A 243 96.32 -33.70 42.42
N LEU A 244 95.76 -33.81 41.20
CA LEU A 244 96.43 -34.48 40.08
C LEU A 244 97.72 -33.73 39.67
N THR A 245 97.69 -32.40 39.65
CA THR A 245 98.84 -31.54 39.34
C THR A 245 99.93 -31.68 40.39
N ASP A 246 99.55 -31.72 41.67
CA ASP A 246 100.48 -31.91 42.80
C ASP A 246 101.06 -33.33 42.82
N MET A 247 100.29 -34.35 42.41
CA MET A 247 100.75 -35.74 42.32
C MET A 247 101.71 -35.99 41.15
N LYS A 248 101.62 -35.23 40.06
CA LYS A 248 102.43 -35.42 38.84
C LYS A 248 103.95 -35.46 39.10
N PRO A 249 104.59 -34.46 39.74
CA PRO A 249 106.03 -34.51 40.00
C PRO A 249 106.44 -35.63 40.96
N VAL A 250 105.56 -36.00 41.90
CA VAL A 250 105.79 -37.10 42.87
C VAL A 250 105.67 -38.46 42.18
N ALA A 251 104.80 -38.60 41.18
CA ALA A 251 104.70 -39.78 40.33
C ALA A 251 105.89 -39.91 39.38
N ASP A 252 106.32 -38.81 38.75
CA ASP A 252 107.42 -38.78 37.79
C ASP A 252 108.77 -39.12 38.46
N SER A 253 108.96 -38.73 39.72
CA SER A 253 110.13 -39.12 40.54
C SER A 253 110.10 -40.56 41.05
N GLY A 254 109.02 -41.32 40.78
CA GLY A 254 108.85 -42.72 41.20
C GLY A 254 108.45 -42.90 42.67
N ALA A 255 108.26 -41.83 43.43
CA ALA A 255 107.89 -41.86 44.84
C ALA A 255 106.41 -42.21 45.10
N LEU A 256 105.57 -42.20 44.05
CA LEU A 256 104.14 -42.49 44.11
C LEU A 256 103.77 -43.66 43.17
N SER A 257 102.82 -44.50 43.59
CA SER A 257 102.35 -45.62 42.78
C SER A 257 101.64 -45.15 41.51
N ARG A 258 102.03 -45.72 40.35
CA ARG A 258 101.35 -45.47 39.05
C ARG A 258 99.86 -45.76 39.09
N LEU A 259 99.42 -46.73 39.91
CA LEU A 259 98.00 -47.04 40.06
C LEU A 259 97.25 -45.90 40.76
N GLN A 260 97.82 -45.30 41.80
CA GLN A 260 97.21 -44.18 42.54
C GLN A 260 97.07 -42.95 41.65
N TYR A 261 98.10 -42.62 40.86
CA TYR A 261 98.03 -41.52 39.90
C TYR A 261 96.92 -41.75 38.86
N ARG A 262 96.86 -42.94 38.25
CA ARG A 262 95.81 -43.29 37.28
C ARG A 262 94.40 -43.27 37.88
N GLN A 263 94.23 -43.75 39.11
CA GLN A 263 92.93 -43.69 39.79
C GLN A 263 92.49 -42.23 40.02
N GLN A 264 93.42 -41.34 40.38
CA GLN A 264 93.11 -39.93 40.55
C GLN A 264 92.81 -39.25 39.21
N GLU A 265 93.53 -39.61 38.15
CA GLU A 265 93.24 -39.14 36.78
C GLU A 265 91.84 -39.57 36.32
N GLN A 266 91.43 -40.82 36.59
CA GLN A 266 90.06 -41.29 36.34
C GLN A 266 89.01 -40.50 37.15
N ARG A 267 89.31 -40.13 38.41
CA ARG A 267 88.41 -39.30 39.23
C ARG A 267 88.25 -37.88 38.66
N TYR A 268 89.35 -37.29 38.18
CA TYR A 268 89.29 -35.99 37.49
C TYR A 268 88.44 -36.07 36.22
N GLN A 269 88.70 -37.06 35.35
CA GLN A 269 87.92 -37.26 34.13
C GLN A 269 86.43 -37.53 34.43
N SER A 270 86.13 -38.28 35.49
CA SER A 270 84.74 -38.53 35.91
C SER A 270 84.06 -37.24 36.40
N ALA A 271 84.78 -36.38 37.14
CA ALA A 271 84.26 -35.08 37.58
C ALA A 271 84.04 -34.13 36.39
N GLU A 272 84.92 -34.16 35.39
CA GLU A 272 84.76 -33.39 34.15
C GLU A 272 83.54 -33.86 33.32
N SER A 273 83.35 -35.17 33.21
CA SER A 273 82.15 -35.73 32.57
C SER A 273 80.87 -35.36 33.33
N ASP A 274 80.88 -35.30 34.66
CA ASP A 274 79.72 -34.87 35.44
C ASP A 274 79.37 -33.40 35.14
N ILE A 275 80.36 -32.49 35.06
CA ILE A 275 80.13 -31.09 34.66
C ILE A 275 79.45 -30.99 33.32
N LEU A 276 79.96 -31.67 32.28
CA LEU A 276 79.35 -31.66 30.95
C LEU A 276 77.89 -32.15 31.00
N SER A 277 77.63 -33.19 31.80
CA SER A 277 76.26 -33.70 32.00
C SER A 277 75.36 -32.65 32.66
N ARG A 278 75.84 -31.92 33.68
CA ARG A 278 75.09 -30.85 34.36
C ARG A 278 74.85 -29.65 33.45
N GLU A 279 75.84 -29.25 32.65
CA GLU A 279 75.69 -28.18 31.68
C GLU A 279 74.62 -28.51 30.63
N SER A 280 74.59 -29.76 30.15
CA SER A 280 73.53 -30.24 29.26
C SER A 280 72.14 -30.24 29.94
N ALA A 281 72.07 -30.61 31.22
CA ALA A 281 70.83 -30.60 32.00
C ALA A 281 70.32 -29.17 32.25
N ILE A 282 71.22 -28.22 32.48
CA ILE A 282 70.86 -26.79 32.59
C ILE A 282 70.39 -26.25 31.25
N ALA A 283 71.08 -26.59 30.15
CA ALA A 283 70.68 -26.15 28.82
C ALA A 283 69.25 -26.62 28.49
N THR A 284 68.95 -27.90 28.69
CA THR A 284 67.61 -28.46 28.47
C THR A 284 66.56 -27.84 29.40
N ALA A 285 66.84 -27.71 30.70
CA ALA A 285 65.93 -27.06 31.65
C ALA A 285 65.68 -25.59 31.30
N SER A 286 66.70 -24.87 30.80
CA SER A 286 66.59 -23.45 30.44
C SER A 286 65.71 -23.22 29.21
N VAL A 287 65.79 -24.12 28.21
CA VAL A 287 64.92 -24.10 27.04
C VAL A 287 63.49 -24.37 27.46
N MET A 288 63.26 -25.42 28.26
CA MET A 288 61.93 -25.76 28.77
C MET A 288 61.30 -24.60 29.56
N TRP A 289 62.07 -23.96 30.46
CA TRP A 289 61.58 -22.80 31.21
C TRP A 289 61.28 -21.60 30.29
N LYS A 290 62.12 -21.34 29.29
CA LYS A 290 61.91 -20.25 28.32
C LYS A 290 60.66 -20.48 27.47
N ASP A 291 60.40 -21.71 27.07
CA ASP A 291 59.22 -22.07 26.28
C ASP A 291 57.93 -21.96 27.11
N LEU A 292 57.95 -22.43 28.36
CA LEU A 292 56.85 -22.23 29.31
C LEU A 292 56.57 -20.74 29.56
N ARG A 293 57.61 -19.93 29.71
CA ARG A 293 57.48 -18.47 29.91
C ARG A 293 56.92 -17.76 28.68
N LYS A 294 57.37 -18.14 27.48
CA LYS A 294 56.83 -17.60 26.22
C LYS A 294 55.36 -17.94 26.07
N SER A 295 54.99 -19.21 26.27
CA SER A 295 53.60 -19.67 26.22
C SER A 295 52.71 -18.86 27.18
N ASN A 296 53.19 -18.62 28.40
CA ASN A 296 52.46 -17.85 29.41
C ASN A 296 52.33 -16.35 29.08
N ASN A 297 53.23 -15.77 28.29
CA ASN A 297 53.21 -14.35 27.90
C ASN A 297 52.43 -14.08 26.60
N VAL A 298 52.00 -15.12 25.86
CA VAL A 298 51.33 -14.98 24.55
C VAL A 298 49.83 -14.75 24.69
N CYS A 299 49.25 -14.79 25.89
CA CYS A 299 47.91 -14.27 26.16
C CYS A 299 48.02 -12.81 26.62
N PRO A 300 47.81 -11.80 25.75
CA PRO A 300 47.68 -10.42 26.21
C PRO A 300 46.36 -10.28 26.96
N ASN A 301 46.39 -9.51 28.05
CA ASN A 301 45.19 -9.01 28.74
C ASN A 301 44.19 -8.37 27.77
#